data_AF-A0A6M1LTA6-F1
#
_entry.id   AF-A0A6M1LTA6-F1
#
_cell.length_a   1.000
_cell.length_b   1.000
_cell.length_c   1.000
_cell.angle_alpha   90.00
_cell.angle_beta   90.00
_cell.angle_gamma   90.00
#
_symmetry.space_group_name_H-M   'P 1'
#
loop_
_entity.id
_entity.type
_entity.pdbx_description
1 polymer ?
#
loop_
_entity_poly.entity_id
_entity_poly.type
_entity_poly.pdbx_seq_one_letter_code
_entity_poly.pdbx_strand_id
1 'polypeptide(L)'
;MSRRTAALRPAIALDPAAATRARSLRRQGMEAEAIAARFGVAVEEVEKALVQMRSPRPETTRGTLNVTLDAHRLVMAERRGDEPLWRTMDRLLDELLRLRAAAARRAAPRRRDKPPPALPLLDPTR
;
A
#
# COMPACT_ATOMS: atom_id res chain seq x y z
N MET A 1 -6.48 -16.75 -16.66
CA MET A 1 -5.86 -16.27 -15.41
C MET A 1 -5.08 -17.40 -14.76
N SER A 2 -3.90 -17.14 -14.19
CA SER A 2 -3.11 -18.17 -13.47
C SER A 2 -3.82 -18.63 -12.18
N ARG A 3 -3.81 -19.95 -11.91
CA ARG A 3 -4.38 -20.54 -10.68
C ARG A 3 -3.74 -19.95 -9.40
N ARG A 4 -2.44 -19.61 -9.46
CA ARG A 4 -1.69 -19.02 -8.35
C ARG A 4 -2.22 -17.65 -7.94
N THR A 5 -2.68 -16.86 -8.91
CA THR A 5 -3.27 -15.53 -8.70
C THR A 5 -4.71 -15.59 -8.18
N ALA A 6 -5.42 -16.70 -8.41
CA ALA A 6 -6.76 -16.91 -7.89
C ALA A 6 -6.74 -17.20 -6.39
N ALA A 7 -5.75 -17.97 -5.91
CA ALA A 7 -5.59 -18.34 -4.50
C ALA A 7 -5.28 -17.15 -3.56
N LEU A 8 -4.70 -16.07 -4.09
CA LEU A 8 -4.39 -14.87 -3.31
C LEU A 8 -5.60 -13.95 -3.10
N ARG A 9 -6.77 -14.27 -3.68
CA ARG A 9 -7.97 -13.42 -3.55
C ARG A 9 -8.59 -13.60 -2.17
N PRO A 10 -9.06 -12.51 -1.54
CA PRO A 10 -9.87 -12.63 -0.34
C PRO A 10 -11.12 -13.47 -0.66
N ALA A 11 -11.51 -14.33 0.27
CA ALA A 11 -12.81 -14.97 0.23
C ALA A 11 -13.88 -13.88 0.29
N ILE A 12 -14.72 -13.84 -0.74
CA ILE A 12 -15.83 -12.91 -0.84
C ILE A 12 -17.10 -13.70 -1.16
N ALA A 13 -18.26 -13.20 -0.73
CA ALA A 13 -19.57 -13.82 -0.95
C ALA A 13 -19.99 -13.85 -2.44
N LEU A 14 -19.22 -13.22 -3.32
CA LEU A 14 -19.46 -13.18 -4.76
C LEU A 14 -18.59 -14.21 -5.49
N ASP A 15 -19.24 -15.07 -6.28
CA ASP A 15 -18.52 -15.92 -7.24
C ASP A 15 -17.76 -15.05 -8.29
N PRO A 16 -16.80 -15.63 -9.05
CA PRO A 16 -16.01 -14.87 -10.02
C PRO A 16 -16.82 -14.16 -11.12
N ALA A 17 -17.96 -14.73 -11.54
CA ALA A 17 -18.84 -14.13 -12.53
C ALA A 17 -19.65 -12.98 -11.92
N ALA A 18 -20.17 -13.15 -10.71
CA ALA A 18 -20.87 -12.13 -9.93
C ALA A 18 -19.95 -10.94 -9.62
N ALA A 19 -18.70 -11.18 -9.22
CA ALA A 19 -17.71 -10.13 -9.02
C ALA A 19 -17.39 -9.36 -10.31
N THR A 20 -17.38 -10.02 -11.46
CA THR A 20 -17.19 -9.36 -12.77
C THR A 20 -18.39 -8.50 -13.14
N ARG A 21 -19.61 -9.00 -12.90
CA ARG A 21 -20.86 -8.24 -13.11
C ARG A 21 -20.94 -7.02 -12.18
N ALA A 22 -20.61 -7.17 -10.90
CA ALA A 22 -20.55 -6.06 -9.93
C ALA A 22 -19.62 -4.94 -10.40
N ARG A 23 -18.40 -5.28 -10.89
CA ARG A 23 -17.48 -4.29 -11.48
C ARG A 23 -18.05 -3.62 -12.73
N SER A 24 -18.78 -4.36 -13.57
CA SER A 24 -19.42 -3.80 -14.74
C SER A 24 -20.49 -2.76 -14.36
N LEU A 25 -21.34 -3.09 -13.38
CA LEU A 25 -22.36 -2.18 -12.86
C LEU A 25 -21.74 -0.92 -12.23
N ARG A 26 -20.63 -1.07 -11.49
CA ARG A 26 -19.91 0.08 -10.94
C ARG A 26 -19.40 1.02 -12.05
N ARG A 27 -18.88 0.46 -13.15
CA ARG A 27 -18.45 1.26 -14.32
C ARG A 27 -19.61 1.93 -15.07
N GLN A 28 -20.84 1.42 -14.91
CA GLN A 28 -22.05 2.03 -15.44
C GLN A 28 -22.64 3.11 -14.52
N GLY A 29 -21.95 3.43 -13.41
CA GLY A 29 -22.35 4.49 -12.48
C GLY A 29 -23.22 4.03 -11.31
N MET A 30 -23.39 2.72 -11.10
CA MET A 30 -24.14 2.22 -9.95
C MET A 30 -23.30 2.26 -8.67
N GLU A 31 -23.90 2.70 -7.56
CA GLU A 31 -23.25 2.72 -6.24
C GLU A 31 -23.19 1.33 -5.58
N ALA A 32 -22.23 1.16 -4.65
CA ALA A 32 -21.93 -0.14 -4.05
C ALA A 32 -23.13 -0.73 -3.28
N GLU A 33 -23.92 0.12 -2.62
CA GLU A 33 -25.12 -0.24 -1.87
C GLU A 33 -26.21 -0.81 -2.79
N ALA A 34 -26.43 -0.16 -3.94
CA ALA A 34 -27.39 -0.62 -4.93
C ALA A 34 -26.94 -1.95 -5.58
N ILE A 35 -25.64 -2.11 -5.79
CA ILE A 35 -25.06 -3.37 -6.26
C ILE A 35 -25.25 -4.46 -5.20
N ALA A 36 -25.00 -4.17 -3.92
CA ALA A 36 -25.15 -5.11 -2.82
C ALA A 36 -26.59 -5.60 -2.67
N ALA A 37 -27.55 -4.67 -2.71
CA ALA A 37 -28.98 -4.99 -2.73
C ALA A 37 -29.35 -5.90 -3.92
N ARG A 38 -28.78 -5.64 -5.10
CA ARG A 38 -29.02 -6.45 -6.30
C ARG A 38 -28.48 -7.87 -6.20
N PHE A 39 -27.35 -8.06 -5.51
CA PHE A 39 -26.73 -9.38 -5.34
C PHE A 39 -27.16 -10.09 -4.04
N GLY A 40 -27.92 -9.44 -3.17
CA GLY A 40 -28.35 -10.01 -1.89
C GLY A 40 -27.18 -10.27 -0.93
N VAL A 41 -26.12 -9.47 -1.01
CA VAL A 41 -24.92 -9.60 -0.16
C VAL A 41 -24.69 -8.32 0.63
N ALA A 42 -23.87 -8.38 1.68
CA ALA A 42 -23.45 -7.19 2.41
C ALA A 42 -22.64 -6.23 1.51
N VAL A 43 -22.72 -4.92 1.80
CA VAL A 43 -22.04 -3.88 1.00
C VAL A 43 -20.52 -4.10 1.00
N GLU A 44 -19.98 -4.53 2.13
CA GLU A 44 -18.56 -4.83 2.31
C GLU A 44 -18.08 -5.94 1.37
N GLU A 45 -18.93 -6.92 1.04
CA GLU A 45 -18.60 -8.00 0.10
C GLU A 45 -18.52 -7.51 -1.34
N VAL A 46 -19.37 -6.55 -1.70
CA VAL A 46 -19.30 -5.84 -2.98
C VAL A 46 -18.07 -4.97 -3.03
N GLU A 47 -17.80 -4.19 -1.97
CA GLU A 47 -16.60 -3.36 -1.89
C GLU A 47 -15.36 -4.22 -2.13
N LYS A 48 -15.16 -5.32 -1.39
CA LYS A 48 -14.01 -6.24 -1.60
C LYS A 48 -13.83 -6.69 -3.07
N ALA A 49 -14.92 -6.83 -3.82
CA ALA A 49 -14.87 -7.15 -5.25
C ALA A 49 -14.43 -5.96 -6.12
N LEU A 50 -14.85 -4.74 -5.77
CA LEU A 50 -14.57 -3.48 -6.47
C LEU A 50 -13.17 -2.93 -6.19
N VAL A 51 -12.63 -3.14 -4.99
CA VAL A 51 -11.39 -2.51 -4.50
C VAL A 51 -10.11 -3.20 -5.01
N GLN A 52 -10.22 -4.08 -6.00
CA GLN A 52 -9.02 -4.73 -6.56
C GLN A 52 -8.23 -3.73 -7.40
N MET A 53 -7.11 -3.24 -6.86
CA MET A 53 -6.14 -2.42 -7.57
C MET A 53 -5.37 -3.25 -8.61
N ARG A 54 -6.05 -3.70 -9.66
CA ARG A 54 -5.43 -4.44 -10.77
C ARG A 54 -5.13 -3.49 -11.92
N SER A 55 -3.85 -3.34 -12.26
CA SER A 55 -3.47 -2.91 -13.60
C SER A 55 -3.86 -4.03 -14.59
N PRO A 56 -4.65 -3.75 -15.64
CA PRO A 56 -5.02 -4.75 -16.63
C PRO A 56 -3.83 -5.24 -17.47
N ARG A 57 -2.71 -4.50 -17.46
CA ARG A 57 -1.41 -4.90 -18.01
C ARG A 57 -0.31 -4.35 -17.10
N PRO A 58 0.16 -5.08 -16.08
CA PRO A 58 1.39 -4.68 -15.44
C PRO A 58 2.52 -4.78 -16.48
N GLU A 59 3.30 -3.72 -16.64
CA GLU A 59 4.69 -3.89 -17.09
C GLU A 59 5.32 -4.99 -16.22
N THR A 60 6.23 -5.80 -16.77
CA THR A 60 6.79 -7.00 -16.12
C THR A 60 7.45 -6.77 -14.77
N THR A 61 7.64 -5.51 -14.36
CA THR A 61 8.17 -5.07 -13.07
C THR A 61 7.10 -4.72 -12.02
N ARG A 62 5.79 -4.80 -12.33
CA ARG A 62 4.71 -4.31 -11.47
C ARG A 62 3.75 -5.41 -11.01
N GLY A 63 3.50 -5.50 -9.71
CA GLY A 63 2.56 -6.45 -9.11
C GLY A 63 1.17 -5.85 -8.86
N THR A 64 0.15 -6.70 -8.75
CA THR A 64 -1.14 -6.32 -8.13
C THR A 64 -1.05 -6.61 -6.63
N LEU A 65 -1.35 -5.62 -5.78
CA LEU A 65 -1.43 -5.78 -4.34
C LEU A 65 -2.91 -5.83 -3.89
N ASN A 66 -3.27 -6.84 -3.10
CA ASN A 66 -4.53 -6.83 -2.37
C ASN A 66 -4.33 -6.08 -1.05
N VAL A 67 -5.22 -5.13 -0.75
CA VAL A 67 -5.16 -4.28 0.46
C VAL A 67 -6.50 -4.33 1.20
N THR A 68 -6.52 -3.88 2.46
CA THR A 68 -7.76 -3.68 3.20
C THR A 68 -8.56 -2.50 2.63
N LEU A 69 -9.86 -2.43 2.93
CA LEU A 69 -10.71 -1.31 2.53
C LEU A 69 -10.20 0.03 3.08
N ASP A 70 -9.72 0.04 4.33
CA ASP A 70 -9.19 1.25 4.95
C ASP A 70 -7.89 1.72 4.29
N ALA A 71 -7.01 0.79 3.93
CA ALA A 71 -5.81 1.11 3.16
C ALA A 71 -6.18 1.69 1.78
N HIS A 72 -7.20 1.14 1.11
CA HIS A 72 -7.68 1.73 -0.14
C HIS A 72 -8.28 3.12 0.05
N ARG A 73 -9.11 3.34 1.07
CA ARG A 73 -9.69 4.66 1.38
C ARG A 73 -8.58 5.70 1.61
N LEU A 74 -7.53 5.33 2.34
CA LEU A 74 -6.34 6.16 2.53
C LEU A 74 -5.68 6.52 1.19
N VAL A 75 -5.42 5.53 0.34
CA VAL A 75 -4.79 5.75 -0.97
C VAL A 75 -5.63 6.67 -1.85
N MET A 76 -6.95 6.48 -1.85
CA MET A 76 -7.86 7.33 -2.61
C MET A 76 -7.90 8.76 -2.07
N ALA A 77 -7.88 8.94 -0.75
CA ALA A 77 -7.86 10.27 -0.12
C ALA A 77 -6.55 11.02 -0.40
N GLU A 78 -5.44 10.30 -0.50
CA GLU A 78 -4.12 10.85 -0.76
C GLU A 78 -3.84 11.11 -2.25
N ARG A 79 -4.69 10.60 -3.15
CA ARG A 79 -4.47 10.66 -4.60
C ARG A 79 -4.47 12.12 -5.09
N ARG A 80 -3.43 12.50 -5.82
CA ARG A 80 -3.29 13.85 -6.38
C ARG A 80 -3.81 13.92 -7.81
N GLY A 81 -4.92 14.63 -8.01
CA GLY A 81 -5.58 14.73 -9.31
C GLY A 81 -5.89 13.34 -9.89
N ASP A 82 -5.50 13.13 -11.15
CA ASP A 82 -5.73 11.86 -11.86
C ASP A 82 -4.54 10.90 -11.82
N GLU A 83 -3.59 11.07 -10.90
CA GLU A 83 -2.40 10.20 -10.86
C GLU A 83 -2.78 8.70 -10.74
N PRO A 84 -2.02 7.78 -11.35
CA PRO A 84 -2.28 6.35 -11.17
C PRO A 84 -2.10 5.91 -9.71
N LEU A 85 -2.94 4.97 -9.23
CA LEU A 85 -2.89 4.49 -7.84
C LEU A 85 -1.52 3.97 -7.40
N TRP A 86 -0.76 3.34 -8.30
CA TRP A 86 0.59 2.87 -8.00
C TRP A 86 1.54 4.03 -7.64
N ARG A 87 1.37 5.20 -8.26
CA ARG A 87 2.21 6.37 -8.01
C ARG A 87 1.90 6.97 -6.64
N THR A 88 0.62 6.97 -6.26
CA THR A 88 0.19 7.33 -4.90
C THR A 88 0.80 6.38 -3.87
N MET A 89 0.75 5.07 -4.12
CA MET A 89 1.37 4.07 -3.25
C MET A 89 2.88 4.26 -3.09
N ASP A 90 3.62 4.45 -4.20
CA ASP A 90 5.07 4.67 -4.16
C ASP A 90 5.43 5.90 -3.30
N ARG A 91 4.70 7.01 -3.48
CA ARG A 91 4.90 8.23 -2.67
C ARG A 91 4.64 7.99 -1.19
N LEU A 92 3.56 7.31 -0.84
CA LEU A 92 3.22 7.01 0.57
C LEU A 92 4.27 6.11 1.22
N LEU A 93 4.78 5.12 0.48
CA LEU A 93 5.86 4.24 0.96
C LEU A 93 7.17 4.99 1.14
N ASP A 94 7.55 5.84 0.18
CA ASP A 94 8.73 6.69 0.28
C ASP A 94 8.67 7.61 1.51
N GLU A 95 7.51 8.22 1.75
CA GLU A 95 7.28 9.08 2.91
C GLU A 95 7.41 8.30 4.22
N LEU A 96 6.79 7.12 4.31
CA LEU A 96 6.93 6.22 5.46
C LEU A 96 8.39 5.84 5.71
N LEU A 97 9.15 5.50 4.66
CA LEU A 97 10.56 5.15 4.78
C LEU A 97 11.39 6.32 5.32
N ARG A 98 11.14 7.54 4.86
CA ARG A 98 11.79 8.76 5.39
C ARG A 98 11.46 8.98 6.86
N LEU A 99 10.19 8.83 7.25
CA LEU A 99 9.74 8.97 8.63
C LEU A 99 10.39 7.90 9.54
N ARG A 100 10.46 6.65 9.09
CA ARG A 100 11.15 5.57 9.81
C ARG A 100 12.64 5.84 9.97
N ALA A 101 13.31 6.31 8.92
CA ALA A 101 14.72 6.68 8.99
C ALA A 101 14.97 7.89 9.92
N ALA A 102 14.06 8.86 9.96
CA ALA A 102 14.13 9.97 10.91
C ALA A 102 13.93 9.50 12.36
N ALA A 103 12.95 8.63 12.60
CA ALA A 103 12.71 8.03 13.91
C ALA A 103 13.91 7.21 14.41
N ALA A 104 14.51 6.39 13.53
CA ALA A 104 15.71 5.62 13.85
C ALA A 104 16.90 6.52 14.24
N ARG A 105 17.10 7.63 13.52
CA ARG A 105 18.16 8.61 13.85
C ARG A 105 17.93 9.29 15.20
N ARG A 106 16.67 9.55 15.58
CA ARG A 106 16.32 10.11 16.90
C ARG A 106 16.51 9.10 18.03
N ALA A 107 16.24 7.83 17.77
CA ALA A 107 16.36 6.76 18.75
C ALA A 107 17.81 6.26 18.94
N ALA A 108 18.71 6.56 17.99
CA ALA A 108 20.11 6.17 18.10
C ALA A 108 20.75 6.83 19.34
N PRO A 109 21.40 6.06 20.23
CA PRO A 109 22.10 6.64 21.36
C PRO A 109 23.18 7.58 20.82
N ARG A 110 23.17 8.84 21.25
CA ARG A 110 24.27 9.77 20.99
C ARG A 110 25.55 9.05 21.42
N ARG A 111 26.40 8.68 20.45
CA ARG A 111 27.76 8.22 20.76
C ARG A 111 28.36 9.32 21.62
N ARG A 112 28.49 9.04 22.91
CA ARG A 112 29.18 9.89 23.87
C ARG A 112 30.54 10.13 23.25
N ASP A 113 30.85 11.37 22.91
CA ASP A 113 32.17 11.75 22.40
C ASP A 113 33.19 11.18 23.36
N LYS A 114 33.87 10.11 22.93
CA LYS A 114 34.99 9.58 23.68
C LYS A 114 36.06 10.65 23.52
N PRO A 115 36.55 11.27 24.62
CA PRO A 115 37.58 12.29 24.49
C PRO A 115 38.74 11.70 23.68
N PRO A 116 39.34 12.48 22.76
CA PRO A 116 40.42 11.99 21.93
C PRO A 116 41.48 11.34 22.83
N PRO A 117 42.05 10.19 22.44
CA PRO A 117 43.13 9.59 23.20
C PRO A 117 44.22 10.64 23.36
N ALA A 118 44.60 10.92 24.62
CA ALA A 118 45.68 11.85 24.91
C ALA A 118 46.91 11.40 24.13
N LEU A 119 47.32 12.21 23.15
CA LEU A 119 48.56 11.97 22.42
C LEU A 119 49.70 12.08 23.44
N PRO A 120 50.65 11.13 23.46
CA PRO A 120 51.81 11.24 24.34
C PRO A 120 52.56 12.52 23.99
N LEU A 121 52.72 13.41 24.97
CA LEU A 121 53.64 14.53 24.89
C LEU A 121 55.03 13.93 24.70
N LEU A 122 55.64 14.14 23.54
CA LEU A 122 57.05 13.87 23.35
C LEU A 122 57.81 14.87 24.23
N ASP A 123 58.49 14.35 25.25
CA ASP A 123 59.37 15.15 26.11
C ASP A 123 60.48 15.78 25.24
N PRO A 124 60.64 17.11 25.26
CA PRO A 124 61.67 17.78 24.50
C PRO A 124 62.96 17.82 25.32
N THR A 125 63.52 16.67 25.71
CA THR A 125 64.91 16.57 26.17
C THR A 125 65.41 15.14 26.13
N ARG A 126 66.11 14.77 25.05
CA ARG A 126 67.34 13.98 25.04
C ARG A 126 67.96 13.94 23.66
#